data_AF-A0A821KIZ7-F1
#
_entry.id   AF-A0A821KIZ7-F1
#
_cell.length_a   1.000
_cell.length_b   1.000
_cell.length_c   1.000
_cell.angle_alpha   90.00
_cell.angle_beta   90.00
_cell.angle_gamma   90.00
#
_symmetry.space_group_name_H-M   'P 1'
#
loop_
_entity.id
_entity.type
_entity.pdbx_description
1 polymer ?
#
loop_
_entity_poly.entity_id
_entity_poly.type
_entity_poly.pdbx_seq_one_letter_code
_entity_poly.pdbx_strand_id
1 'polypeptide(L)'
;MLENIRPSTTYFYRAGNDQHGWPSILSFTNRPTDDANAKVNIIVYGDRGAAPIHLGAKSAMDRIRAHLMVDNITCVLHMGDIRYARGIGALWDAFMTQIGPVASRVPYMVAIGNHEYDHVTGGDKDPSRAPGPGGFRPSR
;
A
#
# COMPACT_ATOMS: atom_id res chain seq x y z
N MET A 1 5.17 14.47 10.28
CA MET A 1 5.26 13.14 10.92
C MET A 1 4.38 13.16 12.16
N LEU A 2 3.67 12.06 12.47
CA LEU A 2 2.90 11.96 13.74
C LEU A 2 3.82 11.38 14.80
N GLU A 3 4.04 12.12 15.89
CA GLU A 3 5.00 11.79 16.95
C GLU A 3 4.30 11.66 18.30
N ASN A 4 4.93 10.95 19.25
CA ASN A 4 4.43 10.79 20.63
C ASN A 4 3.01 10.21 20.74
N ILE A 5 2.64 9.33 19.80
CA ILE A 5 1.34 8.67 19.77
C ILE A 5 1.29 7.49 20.75
N ARG A 6 0.20 7.41 21.51
CA ARG A 6 -0.05 6.34 22.49
C ARG A 6 -0.39 5.03 21.77
N PRO A 7 0.13 3.87 22.25
CA PRO A 7 -0.26 2.57 21.73
C PRO A 7 -1.76 2.31 21.89
N SER A 8 -2.31 1.41 21.06
CA SER A 8 -3.72 0.99 21.07
C SER A 8 -4.73 2.15 21.10
N THR A 9 -4.38 3.29 20.50
CA THR A 9 -5.20 4.50 20.50
C THR A 9 -5.66 4.83 19.09
N THR A 10 -6.96 5.12 18.93
CA THR A 10 -7.52 5.63 17.69
C THR A 10 -7.25 7.12 17.56
N TYR A 11 -6.61 7.50 16.46
CA TYR A 11 -6.37 8.89 16.08
C TYR A 11 -7.24 9.26 14.88
N PHE A 12 -7.77 10.48 14.90
CA PHE A 12 -8.50 11.07 13.80
C PHE A 12 -7.61 12.09 13.09
N TYR A 13 -7.59 12.06 11.76
CA TYR A 13 -6.70 12.90 10.96
C TYR A 13 -7.36 13.31 9.65
N ARG A 14 -6.81 14.37 9.03
CA ARG A 14 -7.08 14.77 7.64
C ARG A 14 -5.77 15.29 7.06
N ALA A 15 -5.49 14.95 5.80
CA ALA A 15 -4.28 15.39 5.12
C ALA A 15 -4.68 16.22 3.90
N GLY A 16 -4.40 17.51 3.94
CA GLY A 16 -4.79 18.49 2.93
C GLY A 16 -4.05 19.81 3.15
N ASN A 17 -4.51 20.86 2.48
CA ASN A 17 -3.98 22.21 2.66
C ASN A 17 -5.02 23.26 2.28
N ASP A 18 -4.80 24.52 2.63
CA ASP A 18 -5.78 25.59 2.41
C ASP A 18 -5.97 25.94 0.92
N GLN A 19 -5.01 25.57 0.05
CA GLN A 19 -5.08 25.81 -1.39
C GLN A 19 -5.95 24.81 -2.14
N HIS A 20 -5.87 23.52 -1.77
CA HIS A 20 -6.54 22.40 -2.43
C HIS A 20 -7.68 21.81 -1.60
N GLY A 21 -7.89 22.35 -0.41
CA GLY A 21 -8.92 21.94 0.52
C GLY A 21 -8.48 20.86 1.49
N TRP A 22 -9.33 20.67 2.49
CA TRP A 22 -9.18 19.63 3.51
C TRP A 22 -10.20 18.52 3.24
N PRO A 23 -9.77 17.26 3.06
CA PRO A 23 -10.68 16.15 2.83
C PRO A 23 -11.44 15.77 4.12
N SER A 24 -12.33 14.79 3.99
CA SER A 24 -13.01 14.19 5.13
C SER A 24 -12.02 13.65 6.17
N ILE A 25 -12.47 13.66 7.43
CA ILE A 25 -11.70 13.10 8.54
C ILE A 25 -11.65 11.58 8.38
N LEU A 26 -10.44 11.04 8.48
CA LEU A 26 -10.12 9.62 8.51
C LEU A 26 -9.67 9.24 9.93
N SER A 27 -9.59 7.95 10.21
CA SER A 27 -9.06 7.46 11.48
C SER A 27 -8.26 6.18 11.30
N PHE A 28 -7.30 5.99 12.21
CA PHE A 28 -6.52 4.76 12.32
C PHE A 28 -6.25 4.43 13.79
N THR A 29 -6.07 3.15 14.10
CA THR A 29 -5.57 2.70 15.40
C THR A 29 -4.10 2.33 15.25
N ASN A 30 -3.23 2.91 16.07
CA ASN A 30 -1.79 2.66 16.02
C ASN A 30 -1.42 1.29 16.61
N ARG A 31 -0.12 0.95 16.59
CA ARG A 31 0.48 -0.27 17.17
C ARG A 31 -0.14 -0.68 18.52
N PRO A 32 -0.29 -1.98 18.78
CA PRO A 32 -0.74 -2.49 20.07
C PRO A 32 0.17 -2.05 21.22
N THR A 33 -0.32 -2.14 22.44
CA THR A 33 0.48 -1.97 23.66
C THR A 33 1.60 -2.99 23.74
N ASP A 34 2.64 -2.68 24.51
CA ASP A 34 3.76 -3.59 24.79
C ASP A 34 3.39 -4.73 25.78
N ASP A 35 2.09 -5.02 25.93
CA ASP A 35 1.59 -6.15 26.74
C ASP A 35 1.87 -7.46 25.99
N ALA A 36 2.49 -8.43 26.67
CA ALA A 36 2.80 -9.74 26.11
C ALA A 36 1.56 -10.52 25.61
N ASN A 37 0.37 -10.20 26.12
CA ASN A 37 -0.89 -10.81 25.71
C ASN A 37 -1.63 -10.01 24.62
N ALA A 38 -1.08 -8.87 24.18
CA ALA A 38 -1.69 -8.08 23.13
C ALA A 38 -1.75 -8.90 21.83
N LYS A 39 -2.96 -9.04 21.27
CA LYS A 39 -3.15 -9.76 20.01
C LYS A 39 -2.67 -8.91 18.84
N VAL A 40 -1.88 -9.53 17.96
CA VAL A 40 -1.42 -8.94 16.70
C VAL A 40 -2.00 -9.77 15.56
N ASN A 41 -2.84 -9.16 14.75
CA ASN A 41 -3.42 -9.81 13.57
C ASN A 41 -2.88 -9.13 12.32
N ILE A 42 -2.18 -9.88 11.48
CA ILE A 42 -1.49 -9.36 10.30
C ILE A 42 -2.06 -10.02 9.06
N ILE A 43 -2.40 -9.20 8.06
CA ILE A 43 -2.69 -9.71 6.72
C ILE A 43 -1.40 -9.62 5.89
N VAL A 44 -0.99 -10.74 5.29
CA VAL A 44 0.23 -10.82 4.46
C VAL A 44 -0.12 -11.32 3.06
N TYR A 45 0.38 -10.64 2.03
CA TYR A 45 0.30 -11.10 0.64
C TYR A 45 1.41 -10.47 -0.21
N GLY A 46 1.67 -11.02 -1.40
CA GLY A 46 2.55 -10.45 -2.43
C GLY A 46 1.85 -10.44 -3.78
N ASP A 47 2.54 -9.93 -4.81
CA ASP A 47 2.20 -10.18 -6.22
C ASP A 47 0.79 -9.76 -6.64
N ARG A 48 0.22 -8.72 -5.98
CA ARG A 48 -1.19 -8.38 -6.19
C ARG A 48 -1.44 -7.75 -7.56
N GLY A 49 -0.54 -6.85 -7.99
CA GLY A 49 -0.86 -5.92 -9.06
C GLY A 49 -2.08 -5.05 -8.72
N ALA A 50 -2.88 -4.68 -9.71
CA ALA A 50 -4.12 -3.91 -9.54
C ALA A 50 -5.16 -4.22 -10.62
N ALA A 51 -6.43 -4.07 -10.26
CA ALA A 51 -7.55 -4.24 -11.17
C ALA A 51 -7.64 -3.05 -12.15
N PRO A 52 -8.22 -3.21 -13.35
CA PRO A 52 -8.73 -4.46 -13.93
C PRO A 52 -7.66 -5.34 -14.59
N ILE A 53 -6.40 -4.89 -14.63
CA ILE A 53 -5.31 -5.56 -15.36
C ILE A 53 -5.04 -6.96 -14.80
N HIS A 54 -5.06 -7.11 -13.47
CA HIS A 54 -4.87 -8.40 -12.80
C HIS A 54 -6.19 -8.83 -12.16
N LEU A 55 -6.81 -9.88 -12.72
CA LEU A 55 -8.17 -10.30 -12.38
C LEU A 55 -8.35 -10.67 -10.89
N GLY A 56 -7.28 -11.13 -10.22
CA GLY A 56 -7.28 -11.43 -8.78
C GLY A 56 -7.11 -10.21 -7.87
N ALA A 57 -6.69 -9.06 -8.40
CA ALA A 57 -6.34 -7.91 -7.58
C ALA A 57 -7.55 -7.26 -6.90
N LYS A 58 -8.72 -7.30 -7.56
CA LYS A 58 -9.97 -6.79 -6.99
C LYS A 58 -10.47 -7.67 -5.86
N SER A 59 -10.56 -8.98 -6.09
CA SER A 59 -11.05 -9.94 -5.10
C SER A 59 -10.15 -9.99 -3.87
N ALA A 60 -8.83 -9.90 -4.04
CA ALA A 60 -7.89 -9.75 -2.93
C ALA A 60 -8.18 -8.50 -2.08
N MET A 61 -8.33 -7.33 -2.72
CA MET A 61 -8.64 -6.09 -1.99
C MET A 61 -10.01 -6.11 -1.31
N ASP A 62 -11.02 -6.70 -1.96
CA ASP A 62 -12.36 -6.83 -1.36
C ASP A 62 -12.33 -7.74 -0.12
N ARG A 63 -11.55 -8.83 -0.15
CA ARG A 63 -11.33 -9.70 1.02
C ARG A 63 -10.60 -8.97 2.15
N ILE A 64 -9.54 -8.23 1.84
CA ILE A 64 -8.81 -7.43 2.84
C ILE A 64 -9.75 -6.42 3.49
N ARG A 65 -10.57 -5.73 2.70
CA ARG A 65 -11.58 -4.79 3.20
C ARG A 65 -12.61 -5.48 4.09
N ALA A 66 -13.08 -6.67 3.72
CA ALA A 66 -14.01 -7.43 4.53
C ALA A 66 -13.42 -7.78 5.90
N HIS A 67 -12.17 -8.28 5.93
CA HIS A 67 -11.46 -8.57 7.19
C HIS A 67 -11.27 -7.31 8.05
N LEU A 68 -10.96 -6.16 7.46
CA LEU A 68 -10.84 -4.90 8.21
C LEU A 68 -12.15 -4.41 8.86
N MET A 69 -13.30 -4.92 8.41
CA MET A 69 -14.60 -4.55 8.98
C MET A 69 -15.02 -5.46 10.13
N VAL A 70 -14.50 -6.69 10.20
CA VAL A 70 -14.94 -7.71 11.17
C VAL A 70 -13.84 -8.14 12.14
N ASP A 71 -12.58 -8.03 11.73
CA ASP A 71 -11.41 -8.42 12.51
C ASP A 71 -10.63 -7.19 13.00
N ASN A 72 -9.98 -7.33 14.15
CA ASN A 72 -9.05 -6.33 14.66
C ASN A 72 -7.68 -6.47 13.97
N ILE A 73 -7.58 -6.07 12.71
CA ILE A 73 -6.33 -6.12 11.93
C ILE A 73 -5.36 -5.03 12.40
N THR A 74 -4.15 -5.44 12.76
CA THR A 74 -3.10 -4.54 13.25
C THR A 74 -2.37 -3.85 12.09
N CYS A 75 -2.04 -4.58 11.04
CA CYS A 75 -1.38 -4.04 9.87
C CYS A 75 -1.52 -4.98 8.65
N VAL A 76 -1.16 -4.45 7.48
CA VAL A 76 -1.04 -5.19 6.23
C VAL A 76 0.43 -5.20 5.81
N LEU A 77 0.94 -6.37 5.44
CA LEU A 77 2.26 -6.54 4.82
C LEU A 77 2.09 -6.95 3.36
N HIS A 78 2.54 -6.09 2.44
CA HIS A 78 2.60 -6.37 1.01
C HIS A 78 4.04 -6.72 0.62
N MET A 79 4.30 -8.00 0.42
CA MET A 79 5.62 -8.60 0.23
C MET A 79 6.11 -8.50 -1.21
N GLY A 80 6.25 -7.27 -1.72
CA GLY A 80 6.81 -7.01 -3.05
C GLY A 80 5.87 -7.30 -4.20
N ASP A 81 6.32 -6.97 -5.41
CA ASP A 81 5.58 -7.06 -6.65
C ASP A 81 4.23 -6.34 -6.55
N ILE A 82 4.35 -5.08 -6.14
CA ILE A 82 3.27 -4.27 -5.59
C ILE A 82 2.24 -3.97 -6.65
N ARG A 83 2.72 -3.45 -7.79
CA ARG A 83 1.84 -3.00 -8.87
C ARG A 83 2.15 -3.62 -10.22
N TYR A 84 3.38 -4.06 -10.46
CA TYR A 84 3.88 -4.32 -11.81
C TYR A 84 3.78 -3.07 -12.70
N ALA A 85 4.06 -1.88 -12.15
CA ALA A 85 4.01 -0.64 -12.90
C ALA A 85 5.05 -0.61 -14.04
N ARG A 86 6.24 -1.19 -13.79
CA ARG A 86 7.30 -1.42 -14.78
C ARG A 86 7.56 -0.17 -15.62
N GLY A 87 7.71 0.97 -14.95
CA GLY A 87 7.96 2.25 -15.57
C GLY A 87 6.75 3.12 -15.92
N ILE A 88 5.51 2.61 -15.85
CA ILE A 88 4.30 3.40 -16.15
C ILE A 88 3.78 4.06 -14.86
N GLY A 89 4.15 5.32 -14.62
CA GLY A 89 3.81 6.07 -13.40
C GLY A 89 2.32 6.11 -13.05
N ALA A 90 1.43 6.29 -14.04
CA ALA A 90 -0.02 6.32 -13.81
C ALA A 90 -0.58 5.04 -13.17
N LEU A 91 0.12 3.90 -13.30
CA LEU A 91 -0.28 2.66 -12.64
C LEU A 91 -0.08 2.72 -11.12
N TRP A 92 0.87 3.52 -10.62
CA TRP A 92 1.06 3.78 -9.20
C TRP A 92 -0.07 4.64 -8.62
N ASP A 93 -0.54 5.65 -9.34
CA ASP A 93 -1.68 6.47 -8.89
C ASP A 93 -2.97 5.62 -8.78
N ALA A 94 -3.19 4.76 -9.77
CA ALA A 94 -4.28 3.80 -9.75
C ALA A 94 -4.15 2.81 -8.57
N PHE A 95 -2.93 2.35 -8.27
CA PHE A 95 -2.64 1.50 -7.12
C PHE A 95 -3.01 2.20 -5.79
N MET A 96 -2.53 3.42 -5.59
CA MET A 96 -2.76 4.19 -4.36
C MET A 96 -4.26 4.46 -4.15
N THR A 97 -4.97 4.75 -5.23
CA THR A 97 -6.44 4.91 -5.20
C THR A 97 -7.13 3.62 -4.73
N GLN A 98 -6.68 2.45 -5.19
CA GLN A 98 -7.28 1.16 -4.81
C GLN A 98 -7.02 0.78 -3.35
N ILE A 99 -5.80 1.02 -2.86
CA ILE A 99 -5.44 0.69 -1.48
C ILE A 99 -5.90 1.75 -0.47
N GLY A 100 -6.25 2.96 -0.90
CA GLY A 100 -6.65 4.08 -0.03
C GLY A 100 -7.64 3.71 1.09
N PRO A 101 -8.74 2.99 0.81
CA PRO A 101 -9.68 2.58 1.86
C PRO A 101 -9.11 1.63 2.93
N VAL A 102 -7.99 0.95 2.63
CA VAL A 102 -7.26 0.08 3.56
C VAL A 102 -6.14 0.87 4.25
N ALA A 103 -5.25 1.48 3.46
CA ALA A 103 -4.06 2.17 3.95
C ALA A 103 -4.37 3.42 4.77
N SER A 104 -5.58 3.99 4.64
CA SER A 104 -6.04 5.09 5.49
C SER A 104 -6.42 4.66 6.91
N ARG A 105 -6.69 3.37 7.14
CA ARG A 105 -7.24 2.85 8.40
C ARG A 105 -6.26 2.03 9.21
N VAL A 106 -5.34 1.34 8.54
CA VAL A 106 -4.29 0.53 9.17
C VAL A 106 -2.96 0.77 8.47
N PRO A 107 -1.83 0.62 9.19
CA PRO A 107 -0.51 0.65 8.57
C PRO A 107 -0.41 -0.37 7.44
N TYR A 108 -0.04 0.12 6.25
CA TYR A 108 0.19 -0.69 5.05
C TYR A 108 1.69 -0.67 4.75
N MET A 109 2.39 -1.74 5.10
CA MET A 109 3.84 -1.85 4.95
C MET A 109 4.17 -2.64 3.68
N VAL A 110 5.20 -2.22 2.96
CA VAL A 110 5.61 -2.82 1.69
C VAL A 110 7.05 -3.33 1.76
N ALA A 111 7.31 -4.46 1.10
CA ALA A 111 8.64 -4.89 0.69
C ALA A 111 8.84 -4.61 -0.81
N ILE A 112 10.09 -4.68 -1.27
CA ILE A 112 10.47 -4.44 -2.67
C ILE A 112 10.61 -5.80 -3.36
N GLY A 113 9.85 -6.03 -4.43
CA GLY A 113 9.97 -7.19 -5.31
C GLY A 113 10.78 -6.88 -6.56
N ASN A 114 10.92 -7.87 -7.44
CA ASN A 114 11.70 -7.69 -8.67
C ASN A 114 11.03 -6.73 -9.66
N HIS A 115 9.72 -6.50 -9.56
CA HIS A 115 9.00 -5.56 -10.41
C HIS A 115 9.02 -4.10 -9.94
N GLU A 116 9.59 -3.81 -8.78
CA GLU A 116 9.78 -2.44 -8.26
C GLU A 116 11.11 -1.81 -8.68
N TYR A 117 12.05 -2.58 -9.24
CA TYR A 117 13.33 -2.06 -9.71
C TYR A 117 13.24 -1.23 -10.99
N ASP A 118 12.03 -1.05 -11.55
CA ASP A 118 11.69 -0.19 -12.70
C ASP A 118 12.84 -0.09 -13.72
N HIS A 119 13.05 -1.15 -14.48
CA HIS A 119 14.19 -1.25 -15.39
C HIS A 119 14.03 -0.36 -16.62
N VAL A 120 15.13 0.30 -17.01
CA VAL A 120 15.19 1.30 -18.09
C VAL A 120 15.21 0.69 -19.49
N THR A 121 15.70 -0.55 -19.59
CA THR A 121 15.77 -1.36 -20.81
C THR A 121 15.61 -2.83 -20.43
N GLY A 122 14.68 -3.54 -21.05
CA GLY A 122 14.60 -4.99 -20.96
C GLY A 122 15.89 -5.62 -21.47
N GLY A 123 16.55 -6.41 -20.63
CA GLY A 123 17.72 -7.22 -20.98
C GLY A 123 17.55 -8.66 -20.50
N ASP A 124 18.47 -9.55 -20.87
CA ASP A 124 18.37 -11.00 -20.59
C ASP A 124 18.27 -11.34 -19.08
N LYS A 125 18.65 -10.40 -18.21
CA LYS A 125 18.58 -10.51 -16.74
C LYS A 125 17.58 -9.55 -16.10
N ASP A 126 16.72 -8.90 -16.88
CA ASP A 126 15.64 -8.07 -16.37
C ASP A 126 14.40 -8.96 -16.10
N PRO A 127 14.13 -9.33 -14.82
CA PRO A 127 12.94 -10.12 -14.49
C PRO A 127 11.66 -9.32 -14.72
N SER A 128 11.75 -7.99 -14.84
CA SER A 128 10.60 -7.12 -15.10
C SER A 128 10.07 -7.19 -16.52
N ARG A 129 10.88 -7.61 -17.50
CA ARG A 129 10.55 -7.59 -18.94
C ARG A 129 9.99 -6.23 -19.39
N ALA A 130 10.53 -5.12 -18.88
CA ALA A 130 10.00 -3.79 -19.17
C ALA A 130 10.18 -3.46 -20.68
N PRO A 131 9.11 -3.10 -21.41
CA PRO A 131 9.20 -2.81 -22.84
C PRO A 131 9.81 -1.42 -23.07
N GLY A 132 11.10 -1.37 -23.36
CA GLY A 132 11.76 -0.23 -23.98
C GLY A 132 11.81 1.08 -23.16
N PRO A 133 12.34 2.16 -23.76
CA PRO A 133 12.58 3.42 -23.07
C PRO A 133 11.27 4.14 -22.72
N GLY A 134 10.87 4.09 -21.44
CA GLY A 134 9.67 4.77 -20.94
C GLY A 134 9.50 4.81 -19.41
N GLY A 135 10.42 4.21 -18.64
CA GLY A 135 10.33 4.19 -17.18
C GLY A 135 10.51 5.57 -16.53
N PHE A 136 9.84 5.78 -15.40
CA PHE A 136 9.95 7.00 -14.56
C PHE A 136 11.41 7.28 -14.16
N ARG A 137 11.85 8.54 -14.31
CA ARG A 137 13.26 8.97 -14.15
C ARG A 137 13.38 10.17 -13.19
N PRO A 138 13.36 9.98 -11.87
CA PRO A 138 13.68 11.08 -10.96
C PRO A 138 15.18 11.40 -11.07
N SER A 139 15.53 12.66 -11.32
CA SER A 139 16.93 13.13 -11.20
C SER A 139 17.37 13.04 -9.73
N ARG A 140 18.64 12.66 -9.51
CA ARG A 140 19.27 12.69 -8.19
C ARG A 140 19.25 14.09 -7.58
#